data_AF-D5EJE6-F1
#
_entry.id   AF-D5EJE6-F1
#
_cell.length_a   1.000
_cell.length_b   1.000
_cell.length_c   1.000
_cell.angle_alpha   90.00
_cell.angle_beta   90.00
_cell.angle_gamma   90.00
#
_symmetry.space_group_name_H-M   'P 1'
#
loop_
_entity.id
_entity.type
_entity.pdbx_description
1 polymer ?
#
loop_
_entity_poly.entity_id
_entity_poly.type
_entity_poly.pdbx_seq_one_letter_code
_entity_poly.pdbx_strand_id
1 'polypeptide(L)'
;MFTCKQVSSALHREDYKDLPPLRRFFLKLHVKLCIFCGKFNRQVMESQDMCRCYKEHEDELIQNSPKMEDSKKAELERLLAEQSAK
;
A
#
# COMPACT_ATOMS: atom_id res chain seq x y z
N MET A 1 7.13 10.55 -24.85
CA MET A 1 8.24 9.87 -24.15
C MET A 1 7.97 9.93 -22.65
N PHE A 2 7.60 8.82 -22.03
CA PHE A 2 7.64 8.72 -20.57
C PHE A 2 9.08 8.45 -20.17
N THR A 3 9.72 9.38 -19.48
CA THR A 3 11.05 9.12 -18.92
C THR A 3 10.90 8.18 -17.71
N CYS A 4 11.90 7.34 -17.46
CA CYS A 4 11.92 6.44 -16.30
C CYS A 4 11.64 7.20 -14.99
N LYS A 5 12.12 8.45 -14.89
CA LYS A 5 11.88 9.33 -13.74
C LYS A 5 10.42 9.74 -13.58
N GLN A 6 9.73 10.05 -14.67
CA GLN A 6 8.29 10.38 -14.64
C GLN A 6 7.46 9.17 -14.21
N VAL A 7 7.81 7.98 -14.70
CA VAL A 7 7.12 6.73 -14.33
C VAL A 7 7.29 6.42 -12.85
N SER A 8 8.52 6.48 -12.32
CA SER A 8 8.75 6.24 -10.89
C SER A 8 8.15 7.32 -10.00
N SER A 9 8.16 8.59 -10.43
CA SER A 9 7.52 9.66 -9.67
C SER A 9 5.99 9.53 -9.65
N ALA A 10 5.39 9.01 -10.72
CA ALA A 10 3.95 8.75 -10.77
C ALA A 10 3.58 7.56 -9.87
N LEU A 11 4.31 6.44 -9.98
CA LEU A 11 4.12 5.26 -9.14
C LEU A 11 4.33 5.53 -7.64
N HIS A 12 5.22 6.45 -7.28
CA HIS A 12 5.47 6.76 -5.87
C HIS A 12 4.40 7.67 -5.26
N ARG A 13 3.78 8.55 -6.05
CA ARG A 13 2.80 9.52 -5.57
C ARG A 13 1.36 9.00 -5.59
N GLU A 14 1.02 8.16 -6.55
CA GLU A 14 -0.34 7.66 -6.78
C GLU A 14 -0.33 6.15 -7.04
N ASP A 15 -1.35 5.44 -6.54
CA ASP A 15 -1.52 4.02 -6.86
C ASP A 15 -1.79 3.89 -8.36
N TYR A 16 -1.07 2.99 -9.02
CA TYR A 16 -1.19 2.79 -10.46
C TYR A 16 -2.58 2.34 -10.93
N LYS A 17 -3.44 1.85 -10.02
CA LYS A 17 -4.85 1.55 -10.32
C LYS A 17 -5.73 2.80 -10.46
N ASP A 18 -5.41 3.89 -9.78
CA ASP A 18 -6.18 5.14 -9.82
C ASP A 18 -5.83 6.00 -11.05
N LEU A 19 -4.74 5.65 -11.76
CA LEU A 19 -4.37 6.31 -12.99
C LEU A 19 -5.37 6.04 -14.13
N PRO A 20 -5.57 7.02 -15.04
CA PRO A 20 -6.37 6.84 -16.24
C PRO A 20 -5.95 5.58 -17.02
N PRO A 21 -6.88 4.80 -17.60
CA PRO A 21 -6.59 3.52 -18.24
C PRO A 21 -5.49 3.60 -19.32
N LEU A 22 -5.49 4.68 -20.10
CA LEU A 22 -4.47 4.98 -21.10
C LEU A 22 -3.07 5.15 -20.49
N ARG A 23 -2.96 5.91 -19.39
CA ARG A 23 -1.68 6.12 -18.69
C ARG A 23 -1.18 4.82 -18.05
N ARG A 24 -2.10 4.04 -17.46
CA ARG A 24 -1.79 2.72 -16.89
C ARG A 24 -1.22 1.76 -17.93
N PHE A 25 -1.76 1.76 -19.15
CA PHE A 25 -1.23 0.95 -20.25
C PHE A 25 0.19 1.34 -20.64
N PHE A 26 0.46 2.63 -20.86
CA PHE A 26 1.81 3.11 -21.19
C PHE A 26 2.81 2.85 -20.06
N LEU A 27 2.39 2.97 -18.80
CA LEU A 27 3.22 2.69 -17.64
C LEU A 27 3.59 1.20 -17.58
N LYS A 28 2.61 0.29 -17.71
CA LYS A 28 2.87 -1.16 -17.80
C LYS A 28 3.78 -1.51 -18.97
N LEU A 29 3.55 -0.90 -20.13
CA LEU A 29 4.39 -1.10 -21.31
C LEU A 29 5.84 -0.65 -21.06
N HIS A 30 6.04 0.52 -20.45
CA HIS A 30 7.37 1.03 -20.12
C HIS A 30 8.10 0.15 -19.10
N VAL A 31 7.43 -0.26 -18.03
CA VAL A 31 8.00 -1.17 -17.02
C VAL A 31 8.37 -2.52 -17.63
N LYS A 32 7.62 -3.01 -18.62
CA LYS A 32 7.91 -4.26 -19.34
C LYS A 32 9.06 -4.14 -20.34
N LEU A 33 9.21 -2.99 -21.00
CA LEU A 33 10.21 -2.77 -22.04
C LEU A 33 11.55 -2.21 -21.52
N CYS A 34 11.54 -1.49 -20.40
CA CYS A 34 12.74 -0.84 -19.88
C CYS A 34 13.51 -1.76 -18.93
N ILE A 35 14.75 -2.11 -19.29
CA ILE A 35 15.62 -2.98 -18.48
C ILE A 35 16.10 -2.28 -17.19
N PHE A 36 16.23 -0.95 -17.22
CA PHE A 36 16.72 -0.17 -16.07
C PHE A 36 15.63 0.05 -15.01
N CYS A 37 14.50 0.63 -15.41
CA CYS A 37 13.45 0.99 -14.46
C CYS A 37 12.44 -0.16 -14.25
N GLY A 38 12.42 -1.16 -15.13
CA GLY A 38 11.43 -2.24 -15.12
C GLY A 38 11.47 -3.06 -13.84
N LYS A 39 12.65 -3.48 -13.39
CA LYS A 39 12.77 -4.31 -12.17
C LYS A 39 12.27 -3.60 -10.92
N PHE A 40 12.71 -2.36 -10.70
CA PHE A 40 12.31 -1.58 -9.53
C PHE A 40 10.83 -1.22 -9.56
N ASN A 41 10.34 -0.66 -10.67
CA ASN A 41 8.93 -0.26 -10.76
C ASN A 41 7.98 -1.47 -10.73
N ARG A 42 8.41 -2.65 -11.21
CA ARG A 42 7.64 -3.89 -11.05
C ARG A 42 7.51 -4.29 -9.58
N GLN A 43 8.58 -4.21 -8.80
CA GLN A 43 8.52 -4.45 -7.34
C GLN A 43 7.61 -3.44 -6.64
N VAL A 44 7.65 -2.16 -7.03
CA VAL A 44 6.74 -1.14 -6.48
C VAL A 44 5.29 -1.48 -6.79
N MET A 45 4.98 -1.89 -8.03
CA MET A 45 3.63 -2.33 -8.42
C MET A 45 3.18 -3.57 -7.63
N GLU A 46 4.05 -4.56 -7.46
CA GLU A 46 3.77 -5.75 -6.65
C GLU A 46 3.51 -5.38 -5.18
N SER A 47 4.28 -4.44 -4.62
CA SER A 47 4.05 -3.93 -3.27
C SER A 47 2.71 -3.22 -3.13
N GLN A 48 2.34 -2.37 -4.09
CA GLN A 48 1.02 -1.74 -4.13
C GLN A 48 -0.10 -2.77 -4.24
N ASP A 49 0.10 -3.83 -5.03
CA ASP A 49 -0.84 -4.93 -5.14
C ASP A 49 -1.01 -5.67 -3.79
N MET A 50 0.09 -5.95 -3.09
CA MET A 50 0.06 -6.57 -1.77
C MET A 50 -0.65 -5.70 -0.73
N CYS A 51 -0.30 -4.41 -0.64
CA CYS A 51 -0.94 -3.48 0.30
C CYS A 51 -2.45 -3.41 0.08
N ARG A 52 -2.89 -3.44 -1.17
CA ARG A 52 -4.31 -3.41 -1.50
C ARG A 52 -5.02 -4.73 -1.17
N CYS A 53 -4.46 -5.87 -1.54
CA CYS A 53 -5.03 -7.17 -1.14
C CYS A 53 -5.10 -7.29 0.39
N TYR A 54 -4.08 -6.81 1.09
CA TYR A 54 -4.06 -6.79 2.55
C TYR A 54 -5.17 -5.90 3.12
N LYS A 55 -5.35 -4.70 2.56
CA LYS A 55 -6.44 -3.79 2.97
C LYS A 55 -7.82 -4.37 2.69
N GLU A 56 -8.03 -4.95 1.50
CA GLU A 56 -9.28 -5.65 1.15
C GLU A 56 -9.56 -6.80 2.13
N HIS A 57 -8.53 -7.58 2.46
CA HIS A 57 -8.63 -8.66 3.44
C HIS A 57 -8.92 -8.16 4.86
N GLU A 58 -8.26 -7.09 5.32
CA GLU A 58 -8.56 -6.50 6.61
C GLU A 58 -9.95 -5.88 6.67
N ASP A 59 -10.41 -5.22 5.61
CA ASP A 59 -11.76 -4.65 5.57
C ASP A 59 -12.83 -5.75 5.69
N GLU A 60 -12.62 -6.91 5.04
CA GLU A 60 -13.46 -8.11 5.20
C GLU A 60 -13.38 -8.70 6.61
N LEU A 61 -12.19 -8.75 7.20
CA LEU A 61 -11.99 -9.28 8.55
C LEU A 61 -12.55 -8.34 9.62
N ILE A 62 -12.46 -7.02 9.48
CA ILE A 62 -12.99 -6.03 10.43
C ILE A 62 -14.50 -6.19 10.57
N GLN A 63 -15.21 -6.51 9.48
CA GLN A 63 -16.65 -6.78 9.54
C GLN A 63 -16.98 -8.02 10.40
N ASN A 64 -16.07 -8.98 10.44
CA ASN A 64 -16.25 -10.27 11.13
C ASN A 64 -15.49 -10.35 12.47
N SER A 65 -14.63 -9.38 12.76
CA SER A 65 -13.78 -9.39 13.94
C SER A 65 -14.57 -8.91 15.15
N PRO A 66 -14.53 -9.63 16.28
CA PRO A 66 -15.19 -9.18 17.49
C PRO A 66 -14.59 -7.85 17.93
N LYS A 67 -15.44 -6.83 18.09
CA LYS A 67 -15.02 -5.53 18.63
C LYS A 67 -14.34 -5.74 19.97
N MET A 68 -13.17 -5.13 20.14
CA MET A 68 -12.47 -5.13 21.42
C MET A 68 -13.37 -4.46 22.47
N GLU A 69 -13.66 -5.17 23.56
CA GLU A 69 -14.42 -4.63 24.68
C GLU A 69 -13.72 -3.40 25.28
N ASP A 70 -14.50 -2.36 25.59
CA ASP A 70 -13.99 -1.10 26.13
C ASP A 70 -13.22 -1.31 27.45
N SER A 71 -13.61 -2.30 28.25
CA SER A 71 -12.88 -2.68 29.48
C SER A 71 -11.44 -3.12 29.18
N LYS A 72 -11.23 -3.89 28.11
CA LYS A 72 -9.89 -4.37 27.72
C LYS A 72 -9.05 -3.23 27.14
N LYS A 73 -9.69 -2.25 26.50
CA LYS A 73 -9.00 -1.06 25.97
C LYS A 73 -8.47 -0.18 27.11
N ALA A 74 -9.31 0.09 28.11
CA ALA A 74 -8.91 0.87 29.29
C ALA A 74 -7.79 0.19 30.09
N GLU A 75 -7.82 -1.15 30.21
CA GLU A 75 -6.75 -1.92 30.85
C GLU A 75 -5.43 -1.81 30.07
N LEU A 76 -5.48 -1.91 28.74
CA LEU A 76 -4.30 -1.77 27.89
C LEU A 76 -3.69 -0.35 27.98
N GLU A 77 -4.52 0.70 27.97
CA GLU A 77 -4.06 2.09 28.14
C GLU A 77 -3.37 2.29 29.49
N ARG A 78 -3.89 1.69 30.56
CA ARG A 78 -3.27 1.76 31.88
C ARG A 78 -1.90 1.07 31.92
N LEU A 79 -1.78 -0.12 31.33
CA LEU A 79 -0.51 -0.86 31.24
C LEU A 79 0.55 -0.13 30.42
N LEU A 80 0.15 0.53 29.33
CA LEU A 80 1.06 1.35 28.51
C LEU A 80 1.55 2.59 29.27
N ALA A 81 0.67 3.26 30.00
CA ALA A 81 1.04 4.40 30.84
C ALA A 81 2.05 3.99 31.92
N GLU A 82 1.82 2.86 32.61
CA GLU A 82 2.74 2.30 33.61
C GLU A 82 4.12 1.94 33.03
N GLN A 83 4.18 1.41 31.80
CA GLN A 83 5.44 1.11 31.11
C GLN A 83 6.20 2.36 30.66
N SER A 84 5.49 3.38 30.17
CA SER A 84 6.09 4.62 29.65
C SER A 84 6.59 5.58 30.75
N ALA A 85 6.07 5.42 31.98
CA ALA A 85 6.48 6.21 33.15
C ALA A 85 7.70 5.63 33.89
N LYS A 86 8.25 4.52 33.40
CA LYS A 86 9.42 3.83 33.95
C LYS A 86 10.66 4.06 33.07
#